data_AF-B1FT42-F1
#
_entry.id   AF-B1FT42-F1
#
_cell.length_a   1.000
_cell.length_b   1.000
_cell.length_c   1.000
_cell.angle_alpha   90.00
_cell.angle_beta   90.00
_cell.angle_gamma   90.00
#
_symmetry.space_group_name_H-M   'P 1'
#
loop_
_entity.id
_entity.type
_entity.pdbx_description
1 polymer ?
#
loop_
_entity_poly.entity_id
_entity_poly.type
_entity_poly.pdbx_seq_one_letter_code
_entity_poly.pdbx_strand_id
1 'polypeptide(L)'
;MQLGMIGLGRMGADMVRRLTKGAQQCVVYDVQPAAVERLAQEGVTGASSLEDLVARLDKPRAVWLMVPAAVVDGTLEKLVPLLGPGDIVIDGGNSYYHDDIRRGADLAARKLHYVDVGTSGGVAGRERGYCLMIGGEAQVVERLEPIFSTLAPGAAAAPATSGRNPGNSTAEQGFLHCGPLGAGHFVKMVHNGIEYGLMAAYAEGLNILRHADAGKHAREADAETSPLRRPQLYQYDFNLADIAEVWRRGSVIGSWLLDLIAGTLAGDADLQQYAGRVSDSGEGRWTMSAAIDEGVPAPVLSAALFARFSSRGEADFANRVCRRCVMTSAAMQKSRLRRPQVRRVDRPLIARAAQAAQAQSTSTAESTEPHMPAAPATRTAPHDVVFLFDCDNTLLDNDHVLSDLRSHMMREFGTDNSTRYWEIFEQLRGELGYADYLGALQRYRTEHPRDTRLLLMSSFLIDYPFANRLYPGALDALRHVGEYGPTVILSDGDVVFQPRKVARSGLWDEVEGRVLIYIHKELMLDQVMECYPARHYVMVDDKLRILTAMKNAWGGRLTTVFPRQGHYALDPKEILGNPPADVTIERIGDLAQFDVKALLAEKP
;
A
#
# COMPACT_ATOMS: atom_id res chain seq x y z
N MET A 1 -21.77 7.00 -41.24
CA MET A 1 -21.76 8.36 -40.65
C MET A 1 -20.54 9.10 -41.17
N GLN A 2 -20.58 10.44 -41.23
CA GLN A 2 -19.42 11.27 -41.57
C GLN A 2 -18.73 11.79 -40.30
N LEU A 3 -17.40 11.83 -40.27
CA LEU A 3 -16.59 12.28 -39.14
C LEU A 3 -15.47 13.21 -39.61
N GLY A 4 -15.28 14.34 -38.94
CA GLY A 4 -14.07 15.16 -39.05
C GLY A 4 -12.99 14.64 -38.10
N MET A 5 -11.77 14.39 -38.57
CA MET A 5 -10.63 14.03 -37.70
C MET A 5 -9.60 15.15 -37.72
N ILE A 6 -9.28 15.69 -36.54
CA ILE A 6 -8.21 16.68 -36.33
C ILE A 6 -7.07 16.01 -35.57
N GLY A 7 -5.89 16.00 -36.17
CA GLY A 7 -4.69 15.36 -35.62
C GLY A 7 -4.44 13.99 -36.26
N LEU A 8 -3.42 13.94 -37.12
CA LEU A 8 -3.05 12.80 -37.96
C LEU A 8 -1.65 12.27 -37.61
N GLY A 9 -1.34 12.30 -36.31
CA GLY A 9 -0.27 11.48 -35.74
C GLY A 9 -0.54 9.98 -35.95
N ARG A 10 0.31 9.12 -35.41
CA ARG A 10 0.20 7.65 -35.63
C ARG A 10 -1.20 7.12 -35.29
N MET A 11 -1.72 7.49 -34.12
CA MET A 11 -3.06 7.07 -33.67
C MET A 11 -4.18 7.60 -34.59
N GLY A 12 -4.26 8.91 -34.81
CA GLY A 12 -5.33 9.52 -35.59
C GLY A 12 -5.39 9.01 -37.04
N ALA A 13 -4.23 8.87 -37.69
CA ALA A 13 -4.16 8.32 -39.05
C ALA A 13 -4.63 6.87 -39.11
N ASP A 14 -4.25 6.03 -38.15
CA ASP A 14 -4.66 4.63 -38.11
C ASP A 14 -6.15 4.44 -37.76
N MET A 15 -6.70 5.31 -36.91
CA MET A 15 -8.14 5.35 -36.63
C MET A 15 -8.93 5.72 -37.90
N VAL A 16 -8.48 6.73 -38.65
CA VAL A 16 -9.11 7.10 -39.93
C VAL A 16 -9.11 5.92 -40.90
N ARG A 17 -7.98 5.23 -41.06
CA ARG A 17 -7.90 4.05 -41.94
C ARG A 17 -8.86 2.95 -41.53
N ARG A 18 -9.00 2.70 -40.23
CA ARG A 18 -9.98 1.72 -39.70
C ARG A 18 -11.41 2.17 -39.97
N LEU A 19 -11.72 3.44 -39.73
CA LEU A 19 -13.04 4.04 -40.01
C LEU A 19 -13.42 3.94 -41.49
N THR A 20 -12.51 4.30 -42.39
CA THR A 20 -12.75 4.22 -43.84
C THR A 20 -12.92 2.78 -44.31
N LYS A 21 -12.15 1.82 -43.75
CA LYS A 21 -12.35 0.39 -44.02
C LYS A 21 -13.72 -0.10 -43.54
N GLY A 22 -14.25 0.45 -42.46
CA GLY A 22 -15.61 0.21 -41.97
C GLY A 22 -16.69 1.08 -42.63
N ALA A 23 -16.41 1.62 -43.83
CA ALA A 23 -17.33 2.43 -44.63
C ALA A 23 -17.82 3.74 -43.96
N GLN A 24 -17.10 4.26 -42.96
CA GLN A 24 -17.32 5.60 -42.44
C GLN A 24 -16.63 6.63 -43.34
N GLN A 25 -17.27 7.78 -43.55
CA GLN A 25 -16.71 8.86 -44.37
C GLN A 25 -15.91 9.81 -43.49
N CYS A 26 -14.61 9.94 -43.74
CA CYS A 26 -13.72 10.79 -42.96
C CYS A 26 -13.30 12.03 -43.76
N VAL A 27 -13.38 13.20 -43.12
CA VAL A 27 -12.69 14.42 -43.57
C VAL A 27 -11.58 14.70 -42.58
N VAL A 28 -10.35 14.89 -43.05
CA VAL A 28 -9.16 14.92 -42.17
C VAL A 28 -8.41 16.24 -42.25
N TYR A 29 -7.89 16.67 -41.11
CA TYR A 29 -7.07 17.88 -40.98
C TYR A 29 -5.92 17.66 -40.00
N ASP A 30 -4.76 18.24 -40.32
CA ASP A 30 -3.60 18.35 -39.43
C ASP A 30 -2.88 19.68 -39.69
N VAL A 31 -2.20 20.21 -38.68
CA VAL A 31 -1.34 21.39 -38.82
C VAL A 31 -0.15 21.16 -39.75
N GLN A 32 0.23 19.90 -39.98
CA GLN A 32 1.23 19.46 -40.94
C GLN A 32 0.54 19.00 -42.24
N PRO A 33 0.61 19.79 -43.34
CA PRO A 33 -0.05 19.44 -44.61
C PRO A 33 0.36 18.07 -45.15
N ALA A 34 1.63 17.69 -44.99
CA ALA A 34 2.15 16.39 -45.40
C ALA A 34 1.40 15.20 -44.73
N ALA A 35 0.83 15.38 -43.54
CA ALA A 35 0.03 14.33 -42.89
C ALA A 35 -1.34 14.15 -43.53
N VAL A 36 -1.97 15.25 -43.96
CA VAL A 36 -3.22 15.26 -44.72
C VAL A 36 -3.01 14.62 -46.09
N GLU A 37 -1.95 15.02 -46.80
CA GLU A 37 -1.61 14.51 -48.13
C GLU A 37 -1.44 12.99 -48.16
N ARG A 38 -0.81 12.40 -47.14
CA ARG A 38 -0.65 10.94 -47.04
C ARG A 38 -1.98 10.20 -47.03
N LEU A 39 -2.97 10.66 -46.25
CA LEU A 39 -4.29 10.04 -46.22
C LEU A 39 -5.12 10.39 -47.46
N ALA A 40 -4.91 11.55 -48.05
CA ALA A 40 -5.54 11.92 -49.31
C ALA A 40 -5.13 10.99 -50.47
N GLN A 41 -3.86 10.56 -50.51
CA GLN A 41 -3.38 9.54 -51.45
C GLN A 41 -4.06 8.18 -51.25
N GLU A 42 -4.56 7.90 -50.05
CA GLU A 42 -5.33 6.70 -49.70
C GLU A 42 -6.84 6.85 -50.00
N GLY A 43 -7.26 7.96 -50.61
CA GLY A 43 -8.66 8.23 -50.99
C GLY A 43 -9.52 8.89 -49.91
N VAL A 44 -8.91 9.35 -48.80
CA VAL A 44 -9.60 10.08 -47.74
C VAL A 44 -9.72 11.56 -48.10
N THR A 45 -10.83 12.22 -47.75
CA THR A 45 -10.98 13.65 -48.05
C THR A 45 -10.12 14.49 -47.10
N GLY A 46 -9.11 15.19 -47.62
CA GLY A 46 -8.28 16.13 -46.86
C GLY A 46 -8.85 17.56 -46.87
N ALA A 47 -8.69 18.27 -45.75
CA ALA A 47 -9.00 19.68 -45.61
C ALA A 47 -7.71 20.50 -45.39
N SER A 48 -7.66 21.73 -45.92
CA SER A 48 -6.50 22.62 -45.83
C SER A 48 -6.53 23.56 -44.62
N SER A 49 -7.69 23.74 -43.99
CA SER A 49 -7.88 24.52 -42.76
C SER A 49 -9.04 23.96 -41.93
N LEU A 50 -9.24 24.48 -40.71
CA LEU A 50 -10.41 24.11 -39.88
C LEU A 50 -11.73 24.58 -40.51
N GLU A 51 -11.73 25.72 -41.19
CA GLU A 51 -12.88 26.23 -41.95
C GLU A 51 -13.22 25.30 -43.11
N ASP A 52 -12.22 24.86 -43.86
CA ASP A 52 -12.38 23.89 -44.97
C ASP A 52 -12.87 22.53 -44.44
N LEU A 53 -12.37 22.09 -43.29
CA LEU A 53 -12.85 20.87 -42.63
C LEU A 53 -14.33 20.98 -42.29
N VAL A 54 -14.74 22.03 -41.59
CA VAL A 54 -16.14 22.23 -41.15
C VAL A 54 -17.09 22.44 -42.32
N ALA A 55 -16.64 23.09 -43.41
CA ALA A 55 -17.43 23.31 -44.61
C ALA A 55 -17.74 22.01 -45.37
N ARG A 56 -16.85 21.00 -45.29
CA ARG A 56 -17.01 19.68 -45.93
C ARG A 56 -17.81 18.67 -45.10
N LEU A 57 -18.14 19.02 -43.85
CA LEU A 57 -18.90 18.17 -42.95
C LEU A 57 -20.40 18.49 -42.98
N ASP A 58 -21.20 17.43 -43.12
CA ASP A 58 -22.65 17.43 -43.06
C ASP A 58 -23.13 17.73 -41.64
N LYS A 59 -24.22 18.50 -41.54
CA LYS A 59 -24.82 18.85 -40.26
C LYS A 59 -25.80 17.78 -39.74
N PRO A 60 -25.93 17.66 -38.41
CA PRO A 60 -25.02 18.21 -37.42
C PRO A 60 -23.74 17.36 -37.37
N ARG A 61 -22.62 18.07 -37.19
CA ARG A 61 -21.27 17.58 -37.44
C ARG A 61 -20.75 16.81 -36.24
N ALA A 62 -19.86 15.85 -36.49
CA ALA A 62 -19.04 15.23 -35.46
C ALA A 62 -17.57 15.48 -35.79
N VAL A 63 -16.84 16.12 -34.88
CA VAL A 63 -15.42 16.42 -35.03
C VAL A 63 -14.63 15.77 -33.90
N TRP A 64 -13.75 14.85 -34.26
CA TRP A 64 -12.88 14.12 -33.35
C TRP A 64 -11.50 14.79 -33.26
N LEU A 65 -11.07 15.12 -32.05
CA LEU A 65 -9.75 15.62 -31.72
C LEU A 65 -8.87 14.46 -31.28
N MET A 66 -7.79 14.21 -32.02
CA MET A 66 -6.77 13.22 -31.71
C MET A 66 -5.40 13.91 -31.66
N VAL A 67 -5.32 14.90 -30.76
CA VAL A 67 -4.15 15.77 -30.54
C VAL A 67 -3.65 15.62 -29.10
N PRO A 68 -2.40 16.04 -28.79
CA PRO A 68 -1.92 16.04 -27.41
C PRO A 68 -2.81 16.89 -26.49
N ALA A 69 -3.00 16.47 -25.23
CA ALA A 69 -3.88 17.14 -24.26
C ALA A 69 -3.60 18.65 -24.13
N ALA A 70 -2.32 19.05 -24.14
CA ALA A 70 -1.91 20.46 -24.07
C ALA A 70 -2.34 21.33 -25.27
N VAL A 71 -2.78 20.73 -26.38
CA VAL A 71 -3.15 21.41 -27.63
C VAL A 71 -4.67 21.48 -27.80
N VAL A 72 -5.44 20.74 -27.00
CA VAL A 72 -6.90 20.63 -27.15
C VAL A 72 -7.57 21.99 -27.03
N ASP A 73 -7.31 22.75 -25.97
CA ASP A 73 -7.99 24.04 -25.75
C ASP A 73 -7.68 25.07 -26.85
N GLY A 74 -6.42 25.18 -27.29
CA GLY A 74 -6.07 26.06 -28.41
C GLY A 74 -6.67 25.63 -29.75
N THR A 75 -7.02 24.34 -29.90
CA THR A 75 -7.77 23.84 -31.06
C THR A 75 -9.25 24.19 -30.94
N LEU A 76 -9.83 24.02 -29.74
CA LEU A 76 -11.22 24.36 -29.45
C LEU A 76 -11.49 25.86 -29.66
N GLU A 77 -10.58 26.74 -29.23
CA GLU A 77 -10.69 28.19 -29.43
C GLU A 77 -10.91 28.58 -30.90
N LYS A 78 -10.29 27.85 -31.83
CA LYS A 78 -10.39 28.09 -33.27
C LYS A 78 -11.56 27.34 -33.91
N LEU A 79 -11.85 26.13 -33.43
CA LEU A 79 -12.88 25.27 -33.99
C LEU A 79 -14.30 25.70 -33.58
N VAL A 80 -14.52 25.99 -32.30
CA VAL A 80 -15.84 26.27 -31.73
C VAL A 80 -16.58 27.42 -32.44
N PRO A 81 -15.92 28.54 -32.82
CA PRO A 81 -16.58 29.61 -33.60
C PRO A 81 -17.13 29.18 -34.96
N LEU A 82 -16.64 28.07 -35.53
CA LEU A 82 -17.04 27.55 -36.84
C LEU A 82 -18.22 26.58 -36.75
N LEU A 83 -18.52 26.06 -35.55
CA LEU A 83 -19.57 25.08 -35.31
C LEU A 83 -20.93 25.73 -35.07
N GLY A 84 -22.00 24.99 -35.35
CA GLY A 84 -23.38 25.42 -35.10
C GLY A 84 -24.09 24.57 -34.04
N PRO A 85 -25.23 25.02 -33.49
CA PRO A 85 -25.99 24.28 -32.50
C PRO A 85 -26.28 22.83 -32.93
N GLY A 86 -26.05 21.88 -32.01
CA GLY A 86 -26.19 20.44 -32.23
C GLY A 86 -24.96 19.75 -32.81
N ASP A 87 -23.92 20.49 -33.24
CA ASP A 87 -22.63 19.90 -33.62
C ASP A 87 -21.92 19.31 -32.37
N ILE A 88 -21.12 18.28 -32.59
CA ILE A 88 -20.48 17.45 -31.56
C ILE A 88 -18.96 17.56 -31.69
N VAL A 89 -18.30 17.81 -30.56
CA VAL A 89 -16.85 17.67 -30.43
C VAL A 89 -16.53 16.44 -29.59
N ILE A 90 -15.67 15.59 -30.12
CA ILE A 90 -15.19 14.37 -29.46
C ILE A 90 -13.72 14.59 -29.13
N ASP A 91 -13.33 14.48 -27.86
CA ASP A 91 -11.91 14.43 -27.48
C ASP A 91 -11.53 12.98 -27.23
N GLY A 92 -10.69 12.41 -28.12
CA GLY A 92 -10.20 11.04 -27.97
C GLY A 92 -8.75 10.96 -27.51
N GLY A 93 -8.17 12.07 -27.06
CA GLY A 93 -6.82 12.12 -26.52
C GLY A 93 -6.69 11.46 -25.15
N ASN A 94 -5.63 11.82 -24.43
CA ASN A 94 -5.49 11.51 -23.01
C ASN A 94 -5.67 12.81 -22.19
N SER A 95 -6.85 13.41 -22.28
CA SER A 95 -7.19 14.62 -21.52
C SER A 95 -7.47 14.30 -20.05
N TYR A 96 -7.32 15.31 -19.20
CA TYR A 96 -7.67 15.20 -17.79
C TYR A 96 -9.18 15.42 -17.61
N TYR A 97 -9.85 14.54 -16.88
CA TYR A 97 -11.32 14.54 -16.79
C TYR A 97 -11.93 15.83 -16.23
N HIS A 98 -11.19 16.60 -15.41
CA HIS A 98 -11.66 17.93 -14.95
C HIS A 98 -11.76 18.91 -16.12
N ASP A 99 -10.82 18.86 -17.07
CA ASP A 99 -10.86 19.70 -18.25
C ASP A 99 -12.04 19.32 -19.14
N ASP A 100 -12.37 18.04 -19.25
CA ASP A 100 -13.53 17.57 -20.00
C ASP A 100 -14.84 18.11 -19.41
N ILE A 101 -14.98 18.07 -18.08
CA ILE A 101 -16.15 18.63 -17.37
C ILE A 101 -16.30 20.12 -17.66
N ARG A 102 -15.19 20.88 -17.57
CA ARG A 102 -15.17 22.31 -17.91
C ARG A 102 -15.52 22.56 -19.37
N ARG A 103 -14.86 21.86 -20.30
CA ARG A 103 -15.06 22.00 -21.76
C ARG A 103 -16.49 21.69 -22.14
N GLY A 104 -17.08 20.62 -21.60
CA GLY A 104 -18.48 20.30 -21.90
C GLY A 104 -19.44 21.36 -21.38
N ALA A 105 -19.19 21.99 -20.23
CA ALA A 105 -19.98 23.13 -19.78
C ALA A 105 -19.85 24.35 -20.72
N ASP A 106 -18.62 24.68 -21.14
CA ASP A 106 -18.33 25.78 -22.06
C ASP A 106 -19.01 25.59 -23.43
N LEU A 107 -19.02 24.35 -23.94
CA LEU A 107 -19.66 23.98 -25.21
C LEU A 107 -21.18 23.91 -25.09
N ALA A 108 -21.71 23.40 -23.99
CA ALA A 108 -23.14 23.35 -23.73
C ALA A 108 -23.77 24.76 -23.70
N ALA A 109 -23.06 25.76 -23.15
CA ALA A 109 -23.48 27.16 -23.19
C ALA A 109 -23.66 27.70 -24.62
N ARG A 110 -23.01 27.08 -25.61
CA ARG A 110 -23.14 27.39 -27.05
C ARG A 110 -24.07 26.44 -27.81
N LYS A 111 -24.78 25.55 -27.09
CA LYS A 111 -25.62 24.48 -27.65
C LYS A 111 -24.82 23.48 -28.50
N LEU A 112 -23.56 23.26 -28.15
CA LEU A 112 -22.71 22.21 -28.72
C LEU A 112 -22.63 21.04 -27.74
N HIS A 113 -22.38 19.85 -28.27
CA HIS A 113 -22.17 18.65 -27.47
C HIS A 113 -20.68 18.32 -27.35
N TYR A 114 -20.30 17.76 -26.20
CA TYR A 114 -18.95 17.28 -25.97
C TYR A 114 -18.98 15.82 -25.50
N VAL A 115 -18.05 15.03 -26.02
CA VAL A 115 -17.88 13.61 -25.68
C VAL A 115 -16.41 13.35 -25.42
N ASP A 116 -16.08 12.87 -24.23
CA ASP A 116 -14.73 12.42 -23.87
C ASP A 116 -14.59 10.91 -24.15
N VAL A 117 -13.53 10.51 -24.86
CA VAL A 117 -13.34 9.12 -25.30
C VAL A 117 -11.94 8.63 -24.98
N GLY A 118 -11.83 7.98 -23.82
CA GLY A 118 -10.66 7.22 -23.44
C GLY A 118 -10.34 6.11 -24.43
N THR A 119 -9.27 6.27 -25.22
CA THR A 119 -8.91 5.34 -26.31
C THR A 119 -7.66 4.53 -25.96
N SER A 120 -7.75 3.20 -25.88
CA SER A 120 -6.62 2.29 -25.60
C SER A 120 -6.40 1.26 -26.72
N GLY A 121 -5.16 0.84 -26.94
CA GLY A 121 -4.77 -0.15 -27.97
C GLY A 121 -3.52 0.21 -28.78
N GLY A 122 -3.10 1.49 -28.75
CA GLY A 122 -1.90 1.96 -29.47
C GLY A 122 -1.98 1.74 -30.98
N VAL A 123 -0.83 1.71 -31.65
CA VAL A 123 -0.75 1.52 -33.12
C VAL A 123 -1.29 0.16 -33.58
N ALA A 124 -1.23 -0.86 -32.73
CA ALA A 124 -1.81 -2.18 -33.00
C ALA A 124 -3.34 -2.14 -33.13
N GLY A 125 -3.99 -1.10 -32.58
CA GLY A 125 -5.43 -0.91 -32.67
C GLY A 125 -5.95 -0.71 -34.10
N ARG A 126 -5.09 -0.36 -35.07
CA ARG A 126 -5.48 -0.32 -36.49
C ARG A 126 -6.11 -1.65 -36.92
N GLU A 127 -5.44 -2.75 -36.59
CA GLU A 127 -5.85 -4.10 -36.96
C GLU A 127 -6.77 -4.69 -35.90
N ARG A 128 -6.39 -4.59 -34.62
CA ARG A 128 -7.07 -5.25 -33.51
C ARG A 128 -8.31 -4.52 -33.01
N GLY A 129 -8.45 -3.24 -33.31
CA GLY A 129 -9.45 -2.34 -32.73
C GLY A 129 -8.99 -1.68 -31.45
N TYR A 130 -9.75 -0.68 -31.02
CA TYR A 130 -9.45 0.17 -29.87
C TYR A 130 -10.46 -0.08 -28.74
N CYS A 131 -9.99 -0.23 -27.51
CA CYS A 131 -10.86 -0.21 -26.35
C CYS A 131 -11.30 1.24 -26.07
N LEU A 132 -12.60 1.51 -26.13
CA LEU A 132 -13.16 2.86 -26.03
C LEU A 132 -14.01 3.03 -24.77
N MET A 133 -13.62 3.99 -23.93
CA MET A 133 -14.30 4.37 -22.68
C MET A 133 -14.91 5.74 -22.88
N ILE A 134 -16.24 5.84 -22.91
CA ILE A 134 -16.93 7.02 -23.45
C ILE A 134 -17.70 7.73 -22.32
N GLY A 135 -17.47 9.03 -22.16
CA GLY A 135 -18.25 9.93 -21.31
C GLY A 135 -19.02 10.94 -22.14
N GLY A 136 -20.23 11.29 -21.71
CA GLY A 136 -21.06 12.29 -22.38
C GLY A 136 -22.56 12.04 -22.28
N GLU A 137 -23.34 12.85 -23.00
CA GLU A 137 -24.80 12.75 -23.05
C GLU A 137 -25.24 11.46 -23.77
N ALA A 138 -26.14 10.67 -23.15
CA ALA A 138 -26.53 9.35 -23.65
C ALA A 138 -27.03 9.36 -25.10
N GLN A 139 -27.90 10.32 -25.46
CA GLN A 139 -28.45 10.41 -26.82
C GLN A 139 -27.40 10.79 -27.87
N VAL A 140 -26.41 11.60 -27.47
CA VAL A 140 -25.29 11.98 -28.35
C VAL A 140 -24.35 10.79 -28.56
N VAL A 141 -24.05 10.06 -27.48
CA VAL A 141 -23.22 8.85 -27.52
C VAL A 141 -23.87 7.75 -28.35
N GLU A 142 -25.18 7.51 -28.18
CA GLU A 142 -25.96 6.55 -28.97
C GLU A 142 -25.90 6.89 -30.47
N ARG A 143 -26.02 8.17 -30.81
CA ARG A 143 -25.90 8.61 -32.20
C ARG A 143 -24.53 8.34 -32.81
N LEU A 144 -23.46 8.40 -32.01
CA LEU A 144 -22.08 8.16 -32.44
C LEU A 144 -21.69 6.66 -32.45
N GLU A 145 -22.59 5.77 -32.03
CA GLU A 145 -22.35 4.33 -31.94
C GLU A 145 -21.75 3.70 -33.21
N PRO A 146 -22.14 4.07 -34.45
CA PRO A 146 -21.49 3.52 -35.66
C PRO A 146 -19.99 3.81 -35.75
N ILE A 147 -19.53 4.95 -35.22
CA ILE A 147 -18.11 5.31 -35.18
C ILE A 147 -17.39 4.44 -34.15
N PHE A 148 -17.95 4.32 -32.95
CA PHE A 148 -17.37 3.52 -31.87
C PHE A 148 -17.32 2.03 -32.21
N SER A 149 -18.41 1.47 -32.73
CA SER A 149 -18.48 0.08 -33.17
C SER A 149 -17.44 -0.25 -34.25
N THR A 150 -17.23 0.66 -35.21
CA THR A 150 -16.22 0.48 -36.26
C THR A 150 -14.79 0.48 -35.69
N LEU A 151 -14.51 1.35 -34.72
CA LEU A 151 -13.19 1.46 -34.10
C LEU A 151 -12.91 0.32 -33.12
N ALA A 152 -13.95 -0.21 -32.47
CA ALA A 152 -13.83 -1.21 -31.42
C ALA A 152 -13.29 -2.57 -31.94
N PRO A 153 -12.73 -3.40 -31.05
CA PRO A 153 -12.19 -4.70 -31.41
C PRO A 153 -13.27 -5.76 -31.76
N GLY A 154 -14.49 -5.60 -31.24
CA GLY A 154 -15.60 -6.53 -31.45
C GLY A 154 -15.59 -7.72 -30.48
N ALA A 155 -16.73 -8.41 -30.38
CA ALA A 155 -16.93 -9.50 -29.41
C ALA A 155 -15.99 -10.70 -29.55
N ALA A 156 -15.42 -10.94 -30.73
CA ALA A 156 -14.49 -12.04 -30.93
C ALA A 156 -13.10 -11.79 -30.31
N ALA A 157 -12.82 -10.58 -29.84
CA ALA A 157 -11.51 -10.21 -29.29
C ALA A 157 -11.21 -10.86 -27.94
N ALA A 158 -12.24 -11.31 -27.21
CA ALA A 158 -12.09 -12.06 -25.97
C ALA A 158 -13.20 -13.12 -25.86
N PRO A 159 -12.97 -14.26 -25.17
CA PRO A 159 -14.03 -15.19 -24.86
C PRO A 159 -15.17 -14.54 -24.07
N ALA A 160 -16.40 -14.98 -24.32
CA ALA A 160 -17.56 -14.52 -23.55
C ALA A 160 -17.35 -14.81 -22.06
N THR A 161 -17.66 -13.83 -21.22
CA THR A 161 -17.52 -13.98 -19.76
C THR A 161 -18.69 -14.80 -19.21
N SER A 162 -18.38 -15.90 -18.51
CA SER A 162 -19.40 -16.74 -17.89
C SER A 162 -20.28 -15.94 -16.92
N GLY A 163 -21.61 -16.14 -17.00
CA GLY A 163 -22.59 -15.44 -16.15
C GLY A 163 -22.97 -14.03 -16.63
N ARG A 164 -22.39 -13.52 -17.72
CA ARG A 164 -22.80 -12.25 -18.32
C ARG A 164 -23.96 -12.49 -19.30
N ASN A 165 -25.00 -11.66 -19.25
CA ASN A 165 -26.10 -11.70 -20.21
C ASN A 165 -25.70 -10.97 -21.51
N PRO A 166 -25.64 -11.67 -22.66
CA PRO A 166 -25.34 -11.03 -23.93
C PRO A 166 -26.39 -9.98 -24.29
N GLY A 167 -25.96 -8.82 -24.82
CA GLY A 167 -26.85 -7.79 -25.37
C GLY A 167 -27.26 -6.66 -24.42
N ASN A 168 -26.99 -6.74 -23.11
CA ASN A 168 -27.31 -5.66 -22.16
C ASN A 168 -26.29 -4.50 -22.14
N SER A 169 -25.18 -4.64 -22.84
CA SER A 169 -24.07 -3.70 -22.81
C SER A 169 -23.20 -3.85 -24.06
N THR A 170 -22.67 -2.74 -24.56
CA THR A 170 -21.71 -2.72 -25.67
C THR A 170 -20.31 -3.15 -25.26
N ALA A 171 -20.05 -3.36 -23.96
CA ALA A 171 -18.71 -3.67 -23.44
C ALA A 171 -18.08 -4.91 -24.09
N GLU A 172 -18.88 -5.92 -24.44
CA GLU A 172 -18.38 -7.11 -25.15
C GLU A 172 -17.88 -6.75 -26.56
N GLN A 173 -18.41 -5.69 -27.18
CA GLN A 173 -17.90 -5.18 -28.46
C GLN A 173 -16.59 -4.38 -28.30
N GLY A 174 -16.16 -4.10 -27.06
CA GLY A 174 -14.94 -3.35 -26.75
C GLY A 174 -15.11 -1.84 -26.67
N PHE A 175 -16.35 -1.34 -26.53
CA PHE A 175 -16.63 0.06 -26.20
C PHE A 175 -17.76 0.17 -25.18
N LEU A 176 -17.76 1.20 -24.35
CA LEU A 176 -18.80 1.40 -23.33
C LEU A 176 -19.06 2.88 -23.07
N HIS A 177 -20.35 3.25 -23.01
CA HIS A 177 -20.77 4.51 -22.38
C HIS A 177 -20.62 4.37 -20.86
N CYS A 178 -19.53 4.91 -20.33
CA CYS A 178 -19.12 4.79 -18.93
C CYS A 178 -19.94 5.69 -17.99
N GLY A 179 -20.55 6.75 -18.51
CA GLY A 179 -21.33 7.68 -17.71
C GLY A 179 -21.41 9.08 -18.31
N PRO A 180 -21.73 10.10 -17.50
CA PRO A 180 -21.80 11.48 -17.96
C PRO A 180 -20.42 12.01 -18.36
N LEU A 181 -20.40 13.26 -18.78
CA LEU A 181 -19.20 14.02 -19.12
C LEU A 181 -18.05 13.80 -18.11
N GLY A 182 -16.86 13.48 -18.63
CA GLY A 182 -15.63 13.18 -17.89
C GLY A 182 -15.47 11.70 -17.50
N ALA A 183 -16.52 10.89 -17.58
CA ALA A 183 -16.45 9.49 -17.14
C ALA A 183 -15.55 8.61 -18.03
N GLY A 184 -15.49 8.87 -19.33
CA GLY A 184 -14.67 8.11 -20.27
C GLY A 184 -13.18 8.30 -20.04
N HIS A 185 -12.73 9.56 -19.99
CA HIS A 185 -11.34 9.87 -19.64
C HIS A 185 -10.99 9.51 -18.20
N PHE A 186 -11.93 9.57 -17.26
CA PHE A 186 -11.70 9.08 -15.89
C PHE A 186 -11.39 7.58 -15.87
N VAL A 187 -12.21 6.75 -16.54
CA VAL A 187 -11.96 5.30 -16.63
C VAL A 187 -10.63 5.02 -17.33
N LYS A 188 -10.30 5.78 -18.39
CA LYS A 188 -9.02 5.64 -19.10
C LYS A 188 -7.81 6.05 -18.26
N MET A 189 -7.94 7.09 -17.44
CA MET A 189 -6.93 7.50 -16.48
C MET A 189 -6.62 6.35 -15.52
N VAL A 190 -7.65 5.74 -14.91
CA VAL A 190 -7.49 4.59 -14.02
C VAL A 190 -6.90 3.37 -14.75
N HIS A 191 -7.33 3.09 -15.98
CA HIS A 191 -6.73 2.06 -16.84
C HIS A 191 -5.21 2.25 -16.97
N ASN A 192 -4.74 3.48 -17.25
CA ASN A 192 -3.31 3.76 -17.36
C ASN A 192 -2.58 3.63 -16.01
N GLY A 193 -3.25 3.97 -14.90
CA GLY A 193 -2.73 3.69 -13.56
C GLY A 193 -2.49 2.19 -13.35
N ILE A 194 -3.46 1.34 -13.70
CA ILE A 194 -3.33 -0.13 -13.63
C ILE A 194 -2.20 -0.63 -14.54
N GLU A 195 -2.09 -0.10 -15.75
CA GLU A 195 -1.00 -0.42 -16.68
C GLU A 195 0.38 -0.18 -16.03
N TYR A 196 0.55 0.93 -15.30
CA TYR A 196 1.80 1.22 -14.60
C TYR A 196 2.13 0.16 -13.55
N GLY A 197 1.12 -0.27 -12.78
CA GLY A 197 1.27 -1.32 -11.78
C GLY A 197 1.70 -2.66 -12.38
N LEU A 198 1.05 -3.08 -13.48
CA LEU A 198 1.39 -4.33 -14.16
C LEU A 198 2.81 -4.30 -14.74
N MET A 199 3.20 -3.20 -15.38
CA MET A 199 4.56 -3.04 -15.91
C MET A 199 5.62 -3.10 -14.79
N ALA A 200 5.35 -2.46 -13.64
CA ALA A 200 6.26 -2.49 -12.50
C ALA A 200 6.42 -3.90 -11.94
N ALA A 201 5.32 -4.64 -11.77
CA ALA A 201 5.36 -6.02 -11.28
C ALA A 201 6.18 -6.95 -12.19
N TYR A 202 6.01 -6.85 -13.52
CA TYR A 202 6.84 -7.62 -14.46
C TYR A 202 8.31 -7.23 -14.37
N ALA A 203 8.60 -5.94 -14.31
CA ALA A 203 9.97 -5.44 -14.23
C ALA A 203 10.67 -5.94 -12.95
N GLU A 204 10.01 -5.87 -11.79
CA GLU A 204 10.53 -6.37 -10.52
C GLU A 204 10.76 -7.89 -10.55
N GLY A 205 9.78 -8.66 -11.02
CA GLY A 205 9.90 -10.12 -11.12
C GLY A 205 11.04 -10.57 -12.03
N LEU A 206 11.16 -9.97 -13.22
CA LEU A 206 12.27 -10.26 -14.13
C LEU A 206 13.62 -9.80 -13.57
N ASN A 207 13.66 -8.68 -12.86
CA ASN A 207 14.87 -8.19 -12.21
C ASN A 207 15.34 -9.14 -11.08
N ILE A 208 14.41 -9.72 -10.32
CA ILE A 208 14.72 -10.76 -9.32
C ILE A 208 15.33 -11.99 -10.02
N LEU A 209 14.73 -12.46 -11.11
CA LEU A 209 15.27 -13.60 -11.88
C LEU A 209 16.65 -13.27 -12.46
N ARG A 210 16.86 -12.04 -12.96
CA ARG A 210 18.16 -11.59 -13.48
C ARG A 210 19.27 -11.68 -12.44
N HIS A 211 18.95 -11.40 -11.17
CA HIS A 211 19.88 -11.40 -10.03
C HIS A 211 19.86 -12.70 -9.22
N ALA A 212 19.20 -13.75 -9.71
CA ALA A 212 19.14 -15.06 -9.06
C ALA A 212 20.48 -15.84 -9.13
N ASP A 213 21.51 -15.26 -9.76
CA ASP A 213 22.90 -15.69 -9.78
C ASP A 213 23.75 -15.06 -8.65
N ALA A 214 23.12 -14.32 -7.73
CA ALA A 214 23.76 -13.57 -6.65
C ALA A 214 24.83 -14.33 -5.83
N GLY A 215 24.74 -15.67 -5.75
CA GLY A 215 25.68 -16.52 -5.05
C GLY A 215 26.91 -16.96 -5.87
N LYS A 216 26.94 -16.71 -7.18
CA LYS A 216 28.12 -16.96 -8.05
C LYS A 216 29.15 -15.86 -7.93
N HIS A 217 28.72 -14.66 -7.54
CA HIS A 217 29.57 -13.49 -7.44
C HIS A 217 30.31 -13.47 -6.11
N ALA A 218 31.64 -13.33 -6.17
CA ALA A 218 32.44 -13.07 -4.99
C ALA A 218 32.05 -11.68 -4.42
N ARG A 219 31.55 -11.65 -3.19
CA ARG A 219 31.25 -10.40 -2.48
C ARG A 219 32.34 -10.13 -1.46
N GLU A 220 32.88 -8.92 -1.47
CA GLU A 220 33.74 -8.47 -0.37
C GLU A 220 32.93 -8.42 0.92
N ALA A 221 33.47 -8.97 2.00
CA ALA A 221 32.86 -8.87 3.30
C ALA A 221 33.10 -7.46 3.85
N ASP A 222 32.12 -6.58 3.67
CA ASP A 222 32.12 -5.23 4.25
C ASP A 222 31.04 -5.08 5.33
N ALA A 223 31.11 -3.97 6.06
CA ALA A 223 30.15 -3.65 7.13
C ALA A 223 28.88 -2.95 6.62
N GLU A 224 28.79 -2.66 5.32
CA GLU A 224 27.70 -1.90 4.69
C GLU A 224 26.70 -2.82 3.95
N THR A 225 27.13 -4.04 3.60
CA THR A 225 26.36 -4.99 2.80
C THR A 225 26.03 -6.22 3.64
N SER A 226 24.74 -6.54 3.74
CA SER A 226 24.30 -7.75 4.43
C SER A 226 24.82 -9.01 3.70
N PRO A 227 25.49 -9.94 4.41
CA PRO A 227 26.03 -11.14 3.78
C PRO A 227 24.89 -12.05 3.30
N LEU A 228 25.06 -12.63 2.13
CA LEU A 228 24.15 -13.65 1.62
C LEU A 228 24.36 -14.94 2.42
N ARG A 229 23.44 -15.28 3.34
CA ARG A 229 23.62 -16.40 4.28
C ARG A 229 23.77 -17.76 3.61
N ARG A 230 23.16 -17.95 2.44
CA ARG A 230 23.13 -19.23 1.70
C ARG A 230 23.35 -19.00 0.21
N PRO A 231 24.57 -18.64 -0.24
CA PRO A 231 24.84 -18.33 -1.65
C PRO A 231 24.55 -19.51 -2.58
N GLN A 232 24.67 -20.74 -2.10
CA GLN A 232 24.34 -21.95 -2.87
C GLN A 232 22.88 -22.02 -3.34
N LEU A 233 21.97 -21.24 -2.74
CA LEU A 233 20.56 -21.17 -3.17
C LEU A 233 20.33 -20.22 -4.35
N TYR A 234 21.34 -19.43 -4.74
CA TYR A 234 21.23 -18.39 -5.78
C TYR A 234 22.32 -18.59 -6.83
N GLN A 235 22.23 -19.73 -7.54
CA GLN A 235 23.23 -20.19 -8.51
C GLN A 235 22.64 -20.26 -9.93
N TYR A 236 21.64 -19.44 -10.25
CA TYR A 236 20.86 -19.61 -11.47
C TYR A 236 21.25 -18.60 -12.55
N ASP A 237 21.63 -19.08 -13.74
CA ASP A 237 21.77 -18.24 -14.95
C ASP A 237 20.51 -18.43 -15.80
N PHE A 238 19.46 -17.67 -15.50
CA PHE A 238 18.18 -17.84 -16.18
C PHE A 238 18.17 -17.21 -17.57
N ASN A 239 17.64 -17.95 -18.55
CA ASN A 239 17.27 -17.38 -19.85
C ASN A 239 15.91 -16.66 -19.71
N LEU A 240 15.96 -15.35 -19.49
CA LEU A 240 14.75 -14.55 -19.27
C LEU A 240 13.85 -14.47 -20.51
N ALA A 241 14.41 -14.57 -21.72
CA ALA A 241 13.63 -14.58 -22.95
C ALA A 241 12.76 -15.85 -23.03
N ASP A 242 13.35 -17.01 -22.77
CA ASP A 242 12.61 -18.29 -22.74
C ASP A 242 11.60 -18.34 -21.58
N ILE A 243 11.91 -17.72 -20.44
CA ILE A 243 10.98 -17.65 -19.31
C ILE A 243 9.77 -16.75 -19.64
N ALA A 244 10.00 -15.57 -20.22
CA ALA A 244 8.88 -14.72 -20.67
C ALA A 244 8.03 -15.45 -21.73
N GLU A 245 8.68 -16.23 -22.61
CA GLU A 245 8.03 -17.02 -23.64
C GLU A 245 7.22 -18.20 -23.07
N VAL A 246 7.72 -18.89 -22.03
CA VAL A 246 6.92 -19.93 -21.35
C VAL A 246 5.72 -19.32 -20.62
N TRP A 247 5.87 -18.14 -20.01
CA TRP A 247 4.74 -17.46 -19.35
C TRP A 247 3.63 -17.05 -20.31
N ARG A 248 3.94 -16.74 -21.57
CA ARG A 248 2.93 -16.49 -22.61
C ARG A 248 2.04 -17.71 -22.90
N ARG A 249 2.46 -18.92 -22.53
CA ARG A 249 1.77 -20.19 -22.87
C ARG A 249 0.95 -20.72 -21.70
N GLY A 250 -0.14 -20.03 -21.38
CA GLY A 250 -1.13 -20.51 -20.40
C GLY A 250 -0.78 -20.24 -18.94
N SER A 251 0.19 -19.35 -18.66
CA SER A 251 0.39 -18.84 -17.31
C SER A 251 -0.76 -17.93 -16.89
N VAL A 252 -1.01 -17.89 -15.58
CA VAL A 252 -2.02 -16.99 -14.97
C VAL A 252 -1.69 -15.51 -15.15
N ILE A 253 -0.41 -15.18 -15.36
CA ILE A 253 0.07 -13.81 -15.64
C ILE A 253 0.14 -13.51 -17.14
N GLY A 254 -0.61 -14.21 -18.00
CA GLY A 254 -0.64 -13.90 -19.43
C GLY A 254 -1.24 -12.52 -19.71
N SER A 255 -0.58 -11.68 -20.52
CA SER A 255 -1.14 -10.41 -20.99
C SER A 255 -0.45 -9.87 -22.24
N TRP A 256 -1.05 -8.86 -22.88
CA TRP A 256 -0.42 -8.16 -24.00
C TRP A 256 0.89 -7.47 -23.61
N LEU A 257 1.02 -6.99 -22.36
CA LEU A 257 2.28 -6.41 -21.89
C LEU A 257 3.38 -7.48 -21.81
N LEU A 258 3.05 -8.68 -21.35
CA LEU A 258 3.99 -9.81 -21.36
C LEU A 258 4.36 -10.21 -22.79
N ASP A 259 3.41 -10.13 -23.74
CA ASP A 259 3.69 -10.37 -25.15
C ASP A 259 4.75 -9.41 -25.71
N LEU A 260 4.66 -8.12 -25.36
CA LEU A 260 5.63 -7.11 -25.75
C LEU A 260 7.00 -7.38 -25.10
N ILE A 261 7.02 -7.69 -23.80
CA ILE A 261 8.25 -7.99 -23.05
C ILE A 261 8.99 -9.17 -23.67
N ALA A 262 8.30 -10.29 -23.95
CA ALA A 262 8.91 -11.45 -24.57
C ALA A 262 9.47 -11.15 -25.97
N GLY A 263 8.74 -10.37 -26.78
CA GLY A 263 9.21 -9.92 -28.09
C GLY A 263 10.47 -9.07 -27.99
N THR A 264 10.55 -8.17 -27.00
CA THR A 264 11.75 -7.37 -26.75
C THR A 264 12.92 -8.23 -26.30
N LEU A 265 12.73 -9.12 -25.32
CA LEU A 265 13.80 -9.97 -24.78
C LEU A 265 14.34 -10.97 -25.81
N ALA A 266 13.52 -11.42 -26.76
CA ALA A 266 13.98 -12.27 -27.86
C ALA A 266 14.97 -11.57 -28.79
N GLY A 267 14.83 -10.24 -28.98
CA GLY A 267 15.73 -9.43 -29.81
C GLY A 267 16.90 -8.80 -29.05
N ASP A 268 16.71 -8.51 -27.76
CA ASP A 268 17.68 -7.85 -26.89
C ASP A 268 17.51 -8.33 -25.43
N ALA A 269 18.15 -9.44 -25.08
CA ALA A 269 17.99 -10.11 -23.78
C ALA A 269 18.47 -9.27 -22.58
N ASP A 270 19.40 -8.35 -22.81
CA ASP A 270 19.95 -7.46 -21.78
C ASP A 270 19.36 -6.05 -21.82
N LEU A 271 18.42 -5.78 -22.74
CA LEU A 271 17.75 -4.49 -22.92
C LEU A 271 18.74 -3.32 -23.13
N GLN A 272 19.90 -3.57 -23.74
CA GLN A 272 20.98 -2.59 -23.89
C GLN A 272 20.58 -1.37 -24.73
N GLN A 273 19.56 -1.51 -25.59
CA GLN A 273 19.05 -0.43 -26.42
C GLN A 273 18.18 0.57 -25.64
N TYR A 274 17.83 0.27 -24.39
CA TYR A 274 16.91 1.06 -23.58
C TYR A 274 17.63 1.73 -22.41
N ALA A 275 17.31 3.01 -22.18
CA ALA A 275 17.71 3.68 -20.94
C ALA A 275 16.80 3.25 -19.79
N GLY A 276 17.34 3.08 -18.58
CA GLY A 276 16.58 2.77 -17.37
C GLY A 276 15.67 3.89 -16.84
N ARG A 277 15.48 4.97 -17.60
CA ARG A 277 14.65 6.13 -17.25
C ARG A 277 13.25 5.95 -17.81
N VAL A 278 12.24 5.91 -16.95
CA VAL A 278 10.84 5.71 -17.35
C VAL A 278 10.06 7.02 -17.24
N SER A 279 9.43 7.45 -18.33
CA SER A 279 8.58 8.64 -18.36
C SER A 279 7.20 8.38 -17.75
N ASP A 280 6.55 9.44 -17.27
CA ASP A 280 5.14 9.47 -16.88
C ASP A 280 4.44 10.57 -17.67
N SER A 281 3.30 10.26 -18.30
CA SER A 281 2.56 11.16 -19.19
C SER A 281 1.46 11.97 -18.48
N GLY A 282 1.32 11.81 -17.16
CA GLY A 282 0.38 12.55 -16.31
C GLY A 282 -0.73 11.68 -15.73
N GLU A 283 -1.23 10.68 -16.45
CA GLU A 283 -2.40 9.88 -16.07
C GLU A 283 -2.18 9.09 -14.77
N GLY A 284 -0.96 8.60 -14.55
CA GLY A 284 -0.60 7.95 -13.27
C GLY A 284 -0.67 8.92 -12.09
N ARG A 285 -0.33 10.21 -12.28
CA ARG A 285 -0.45 11.24 -11.24
C ARG A 285 -1.91 11.54 -10.95
N TRP A 286 -2.70 11.75 -11.99
CA TRP A 286 -4.12 12.05 -11.85
C TRP A 286 -4.89 10.89 -11.21
N THR A 287 -4.52 9.64 -11.50
CA THR A 287 -5.06 8.46 -10.80
C THR A 287 -4.78 8.53 -9.29
N MET A 288 -3.57 8.93 -8.90
CA MET A 288 -3.23 9.06 -7.47
C MET A 288 -3.94 10.24 -6.80
N SER A 289 -4.09 11.37 -7.51
CA SER A 289 -4.90 12.48 -7.02
C SER A 289 -6.35 12.05 -6.77
N ALA A 290 -6.98 11.37 -7.73
CA ALA A 290 -8.34 10.84 -7.57
C ALA A 290 -8.45 9.84 -6.41
N ALA A 291 -7.50 8.92 -6.27
CA ALA A 291 -7.48 7.97 -5.16
C ALA A 291 -7.39 8.67 -3.78
N ILE A 292 -6.60 9.75 -3.68
CA ILE A 292 -6.51 10.56 -2.45
C ILE A 292 -7.83 11.28 -2.18
N ASP A 293 -8.40 11.94 -3.19
CA ASP A 293 -9.64 12.72 -3.06
C ASP A 293 -10.84 11.82 -2.70
N GLU A 294 -10.88 10.59 -3.24
CA GLU A 294 -11.90 9.59 -2.94
C GLU A 294 -11.65 8.82 -1.63
N GLY A 295 -10.46 8.95 -1.04
CA GLY A 295 -10.08 8.18 0.15
C GLY A 295 -9.88 6.68 -0.11
N VAL A 296 -9.47 6.29 -1.32
CA VAL A 296 -9.29 4.90 -1.75
C VAL A 296 -7.81 4.49 -1.66
N PRO A 297 -7.48 3.39 -0.96
CA PRO A 297 -6.10 2.92 -0.85
C PRO A 297 -5.59 2.33 -2.18
N ALA A 298 -4.50 2.91 -2.72
CA ALA A 298 -3.88 2.46 -3.97
C ALA A 298 -2.36 2.21 -3.84
N PRO A 299 -1.88 1.37 -2.90
CA PRO A 299 -0.46 1.22 -2.59
C PRO A 299 0.36 0.73 -3.79
N VAL A 300 -0.13 -0.25 -4.54
CA VAL A 300 0.56 -0.81 -5.71
C VAL A 300 0.76 0.26 -6.80
N LEU A 301 -0.29 1.00 -7.12
CA LEU A 301 -0.23 2.04 -8.15
C LEU A 301 0.66 3.21 -7.73
N SER A 302 0.62 3.56 -6.43
CA SER A 302 1.50 4.59 -5.87
C SER A 302 2.97 4.19 -5.95
N ALA A 303 3.31 2.96 -5.59
CA ALA A 303 4.67 2.43 -5.67
C ALA A 303 5.18 2.43 -7.12
N ALA A 304 4.35 1.98 -8.07
CA ALA A 304 4.67 2.00 -9.49
C ALA A 304 4.93 3.43 -10.01
N LEU A 305 4.17 4.43 -9.54
CA LEU A 305 4.39 5.83 -9.89
C LEU A 305 5.70 6.37 -9.29
N PHE A 306 5.96 6.12 -8.00
CA PHE A 306 7.19 6.57 -7.33
C PHE A 306 8.45 5.87 -7.86
N ALA A 307 8.35 4.61 -8.30
CA ALA A 307 9.43 3.91 -8.97
C ALA A 307 9.86 4.63 -10.26
N ARG A 308 8.90 5.16 -11.03
CA ARG A 308 9.22 5.98 -12.21
C ARG A 308 9.92 7.27 -11.82
N PHE A 309 9.50 7.96 -10.77
CA PHE A 309 10.19 9.17 -10.30
C PHE A 309 11.62 8.85 -9.88
N SER A 310 11.81 7.75 -9.14
CA SER A 310 13.12 7.27 -8.72
C SER A 310 14.02 6.95 -9.91
N SER A 311 13.49 6.32 -10.97
CA SER A 311 14.21 6.00 -12.20
C SER A 311 14.75 7.24 -12.95
N ARG A 312 14.20 8.43 -12.66
CA ARG A 312 14.64 9.70 -13.24
C ARG A 312 15.72 10.41 -12.44
N GLY A 313 16.14 9.84 -11.31
CA GLY A 313 17.11 10.43 -10.37
C GLY A 313 16.47 11.26 -9.26
N GLU A 314 15.14 11.35 -9.20
CA GLU A 314 14.45 12.21 -8.20
C GLU A 314 14.61 11.71 -6.76
N ALA A 315 15.07 10.47 -6.57
CA ALA A 315 15.39 9.90 -5.26
C ALA A 315 16.81 10.24 -4.77
N ASP A 316 17.66 10.86 -5.60
CA ASP A 316 19.10 11.02 -5.31
C ASP A 316 19.38 11.80 -4.03
N PHE A 317 18.66 12.91 -3.81
CA PHE A 317 18.84 13.71 -2.60
C PHE A 317 18.47 12.91 -1.35
N ALA A 318 17.31 12.24 -1.36
CA ALA A 318 16.88 11.37 -0.26
C ALA A 318 17.89 10.25 -0.01
N ASN A 319 18.36 9.58 -1.08
CA ASN A 319 19.37 8.53 -1.00
C ASN A 319 20.70 9.02 -0.41
N ARG A 320 21.15 10.24 -0.77
CA ARG A 320 22.36 10.86 -0.19
C ARG A 320 22.17 11.19 1.29
N VAL A 321 21.01 11.69 1.69
CA VAL A 321 20.67 11.95 3.11
C VAL A 321 20.67 10.64 3.89
N CYS A 322 19.96 9.61 3.42
CA CYS A 322 19.95 8.29 4.03
C CYS A 322 21.37 7.72 4.17
N ARG A 323 22.18 7.80 3.09
CA ARG A 323 23.58 7.36 3.13
C ARG A 323 24.38 8.13 4.17
N ARG A 324 24.19 9.45 4.29
CA ARG A 324 24.86 10.28 5.31
C ARG A 324 24.47 9.88 6.73
N CYS A 325 23.19 9.58 6.98
CA CYS A 325 22.71 9.10 8.28
C CYS A 325 23.34 7.75 8.65
N VAL A 326 23.42 6.80 7.70
CA VAL A 326 24.07 5.49 7.90
C VAL A 326 25.56 5.67 8.23
N MET A 327 26.29 6.47 7.45
CA MET A 327 27.72 6.71 7.70
C MET A 327 27.99 7.37 9.05
N THR A 328 27.16 8.34 9.45
CA THR A 328 27.32 9.07 10.71
C THR A 328 27.07 8.13 11.90
N SER A 329 26.05 7.29 11.81
CA SER A 329 25.73 6.28 12.84
C SER A 329 26.87 5.25 12.97
N ALA A 330 27.40 4.76 11.84
CA ALA A 330 28.54 3.84 11.83
C ALA A 330 29.83 4.48 12.40
N ALA A 331 30.10 5.75 12.08
CA ALA A 331 31.24 6.50 12.61
C ALA A 331 31.14 6.73 14.13
N MET A 332 29.93 7.00 14.65
CA MET A 332 29.67 7.13 16.08
C MET A 332 29.87 5.82 16.85
N GLN A 333 29.48 4.68 16.27
CA GLN A 333 29.76 3.37 16.87
C GLN A 333 31.27 3.07 16.92
N LYS A 334 32.00 3.37 15.83
CA LYS A 334 33.46 3.19 15.77
C LYS A 334 34.23 4.13 16.72
N SER A 335 33.75 5.35 16.98
CA SER A 335 34.40 6.29 17.91
C SER A 335 34.16 5.94 19.38
N ARG A 336 33.01 5.34 19.74
CA ARG A 336 32.73 4.82 21.09
C ARG A 336 33.65 3.65 21.49
N LEU A 337 34.10 2.84 20.52
CA LEU A 337 35.06 1.75 20.72
C LEU A 337 36.51 2.22 20.93
N ARG A 338 36.83 3.51 20.72
CA ARG A 338 38.17 4.09 20.88
C ARG A 338 38.36 4.91 22.17
N ARG A 339 37.62 4.62 23.26
CA ARG A 339 37.90 5.22 24.58
C ARG A 339 39.07 4.49 25.28
N PRO A 340 39.95 5.18 26.04
CA PRO A 340 41.10 4.55 26.68
C PRO A 340 40.68 3.54 27.75
N GLN A 341 41.40 2.42 27.85
CA GLN A 341 41.23 1.40 28.87
C GLN A 341 41.20 2.01 30.28
N VAL A 342 40.04 1.99 30.92
CA VAL A 342 39.94 2.09 32.37
C VAL A 342 40.33 0.73 32.94
N ARG A 343 41.24 0.75 33.93
CA ARG A 343 41.87 -0.41 34.58
C ARG A 343 40.89 -1.55 34.84
N ARG A 344 41.24 -2.74 34.34
CA ARG A 344 40.68 -4.04 34.75
C ARG A 344 40.81 -4.19 36.27
N VAL A 345 39.70 -4.49 36.93
CA VAL A 345 39.69 -5.21 38.21
C VAL A 345 39.38 -6.67 37.88
N ASP A 346 40.32 -7.54 38.21
CA ASP A 346 40.24 -8.98 37.96
C ASP A 346 39.13 -9.64 38.79
N ARG A 347 38.28 -10.44 38.14
CA ARG A 347 37.78 -11.72 38.68
C ARG A 347 37.34 -12.65 37.52
N PRO A 348 37.73 -13.94 37.54
CA PRO A 348 37.66 -14.84 36.38
C PRO A 348 36.36 -15.66 36.33
N LEU A 349 36.10 -16.26 35.16
CA LEU A 349 35.11 -17.32 34.83
C LEU A 349 33.85 -16.90 34.04
N ILE A 350 34.00 -16.43 32.80
CA ILE A 350 33.03 -16.75 31.73
C ILE A 350 33.78 -16.84 30.39
N ALA A 351 34.55 -17.92 30.21
CA ALA A 351 35.20 -18.23 28.94
C ALA A 351 35.02 -19.72 28.62
N ARG A 352 33.76 -20.19 28.61
CA ARG A 352 33.40 -21.52 28.07
C ARG A 352 32.04 -21.61 27.36
N ALA A 353 31.22 -20.55 27.32
CA ALA A 353 29.89 -20.63 26.68
C ALA A 353 29.86 -20.21 25.19
N ALA A 354 30.88 -19.53 24.68
CA ALA A 354 30.84 -18.96 23.32
C ALA A 354 31.21 -19.94 22.19
N GLN A 355 31.60 -21.18 22.49
CA GLN A 355 32.04 -22.16 21.48
C GLN A 355 31.05 -23.32 21.22
N ALA A 356 29.89 -23.35 21.88
CA ALA A 356 28.89 -24.40 21.66
C ALA A 356 27.71 -23.99 20.75
N ALA A 357 27.53 -22.70 20.44
CA ALA A 357 26.34 -22.21 19.73
C ALA A 357 26.49 -22.10 18.19
N GLN A 358 27.64 -22.49 17.63
CA GLN A 358 27.93 -22.30 16.20
C GLN A 358 27.75 -23.55 15.32
N ALA A 359 27.20 -24.64 15.89
CA ALA A 359 26.98 -25.89 15.18
C ALA A 359 25.58 -26.46 15.43
N GLN A 360 24.52 -25.74 15.03
CA GLN A 360 23.18 -26.29 14.77
C GLN A 360 22.22 -25.15 14.31
N SER A 361 22.27 -24.75 13.04
CA SER A 361 21.13 -24.04 12.40
C SER A 361 21.25 -24.04 10.86
N THR A 362 21.09 -25.22 10.27
CA THR A 362 20.83 -25.37 8.83
C THR A 362 19.63 -26.27 8.59
N SER A 363 18.42 -25.70 8.59
CA SER A 363 17.28 -26.10 7.72
C SER A 363 16.18 -25.03 7.86
N THR A 364 15.95 -24.20 6.83
CA THR A 364 14.74 -24.18 5.96
C THR A 364 13.66 -23.26 6.55
N ALA A 365 13.64 -22.01 6.07
CA ALA A 365 12.55 -21.06 6.26
C ALA A 365 11.94 -20.78 4.89
N GLU A 366 10.79 -21.39 4.62
CA GLU A 366 9.82 -20.92 3.63
C GLU A 366 9.01 -19.79 4.25
N SER A 367 8.88 -18.70 3.51
CA SER A 367 8.10 -17.52 3.84
C SER A 367 6.63 -17.74 3.54
N THR A 368 5.76 -17.61 4.55
CA THR A 368 4.32 -17.42 4.38
C THR A 368 3.91 -16.08 4.99
N GLU A 369 3.16 -15.30 4.21
CA GLU A 369 2.50 -14.05 4.60
C GLU A 369 1.52 -14.24 5.77
N PRO A 370 1.14 -13.17 6.50
CA PRO A 370 0.34 -13.26 7.72
C PRO A 370 -1.12 -13.60 7.38
N HIS A 371 -1.41 -14.89 7.31
CA HIS A 371 -2.76 -15.41 7.36
C HIS A 371 -3.30 -15.16 8.78
N MET A 372 -4.39 -14.40 8.92
CA MET A 372 -5.21 -14.52 10.13
C MET A 372 -5.62 -15.99 10.25
N PRO A 373 -5.31 -16.69 11.36
CA PRO A 373 -5.74 -18.06 11.51
C PRO A 373 -7.26 -18.05 11.70
N ALA A 374 -7.98 -18.61 10.73
CA ALA A 374 -9.27 -19.22 11.03
C ALA A 374 -9.02 -20.30 12.09
N ALA A 375 -9.82 -20.27 13.16
CA ALA A 375 -9.71 -21.17 14.30
C ALA A 375 -9.64 -22.65 13.84
N PRO A 376 -8.56 -23.39 14.14
CA PRO A 376 -8.56 -24.82 13.94
C PRO A 376 -9.30 -25.47 15.11
N ALA A 377 -10.46 -26.05 14.81
CA ALA A 377 -11.13 -27.01 15.68
C ALA A 377 -10.35 -28.33 15.68
N THR A 378 -9.16 -28.34 16.30
CA THR A 378 -8.44 -29.57 16.65
C THR A 378 -8.04 -29.47 18.12
N ARG A 379 -8.69 -30.28 18.96
CA ARG A 379 -8.43 -30.39 20.41
C ARG A 379 -6.97 -30.82 20.62
N THR A 380 -6.08 -29.85 20.77
CA THR A 380 -4.74 -30.03 21.31
C THR A 380 -4.85 -30.42 22.78
N ALA A 381 -3.96 -31.33 23.23
CA ALA A 381 -3.88 -31.62 24.66
C ALA A 381 -3.50 -30.33 25.41
N PRO A 382 -4.10 -30.06 26.58
CA PRO A 382 -3.82 -28.84 27.33
C PRO A 382 -2.35 -28.78 27.76
N HIS A 383 -1.74 -27.60 27.65
CA HIS A 383 -0.41 -27.32 28.16
C HIS A 383 -0.37 -27.49 29.68
N ASP A 384 0.79 -27.82 30.25
CA ASP A 384 0.92 -27.87 31.71
C ASP A 384 0.85 -26.46 32.32
N VAL A 385 1.51 -25.48 31.70
CA VAL A 385 1.43 -24.06 32.08
C VAL A 385 1.38 -23.15 30.85
N VAL A 386 0.64 -22.04 30.95
CA VAL A 386 0.69 -20.90 30.02
C VAL A 386 1.01 -19.61 30.78
N PHE A 387 1.91 -18.80 30.25
CA PHE A 387 2.30 -17.51 30.81
C PHE A 387 1.63 -16.37 30.04
N LEU A 388 0.91 -15.52 30.75
CA LEU A 388 0.15 -14.40 30.23
C LEU A 388 0.80 -13.11 30.74
N PHE A 389 1.08 -12.18 29.84
CA PHE A 389 1.70 -10.89 30.19
C PHE A 389 0.86 -9.73 29.68
N ASP A 390 0.57 -8.78 30.57
CA ASP A 390 0.16 -7.46 30.12
C ASP A 390 1.31 -6.74 29.41
N CYS A 391 0.95 -5.80 28.53
CA CYS A 391 1.92 -4.99 27.81
C CYS A 391 2.27 -3.70 28.57
N ASP A 392 1.24 -2.93 28.95
CA ASP A 392 1.41 -1.55 29.38
C ASP A 392 1.84 -1.48 30.84
N ASN A 393 2.96 -0.82 31.11
CA ASN A 393 3.61 -0.70 32.41
C ASN A 393 4.04 -2.03 33.08
N THR A 394 3.77 -3.16 32.41
CA THR A 394 4.32 -4.49 32.75
C THR A 394 5.59 -4.77 31.94
N LEU A 395 5.51 -4.70 30.61
CA LEU A 395 6.66 -4.94 29.71
C LEU A 395 7.21 -3.64 29.11
N LEU A 396 6.35 -2.65 28.92
CA LEU A 396 6.63 -1.40 28.23
C LEU A 396 6.29 -0.20 29.14
N ASP A 397 7.21 0.76 29.25
CA ASP A 397 7.05 2.01 30.02
C ASP A 397 6.06 2.96 29.31
N ASN A 398 4.77 2.68 29.47
CA ASN A 398 3.69 3.42 28.83
C ASN A 398 3.54 4.81 29.45
N ASP A 399 3.91 5.00 30.71
CA ASP A 399 3.92 6.31 31.37
C ASP A 399 4.86 7.30 30.66
N HIS A 400 6.04 6.84 30.23
CA HIS A 400 6.96 7.66 29.44
C HIS A 400 6.41 7.95 28.04
N VAL A 401 5.76 6.97 27.40
CA VAL A 401 5.08 7.19 26.10
C VAL A 401 4.04 8.32 26.23
N LEU A 402 3.25 8.31 27.29
CA LEU A 402 2.24 9.34 27.56
C LEU A 402 2.86 10.70 27.84
N SER A 403 3.96 10.75 28.60
CA SER A 403 4.72 11.97 28.85
C SER A 403 5.29 12.57 27.55
N ASP A 404 5.83 11.73 26.68
CA ASP A 404 6.35 12.16 25.38
C ASP A 404 5.24 12.66 24.46
N LEU A 405 4.10 11.96 24.43
CA LEU A 405 2.92 12.39 23.69
C LEU A 405 2.43 13.75 24.19
N ARG A 406 2.25 13.91 25.50
CA ARG A 406 1.82 15.19 26.10
C ARG A 406 2.79 16.31 25.76
N SER A 407 4.10 16.04 25.84
CA SER A 407 5.14 17.00 25.51
C SER A 407 5.15 17.38 24.03
N HIS A 408 4.95 16.40 23.14
CA HIS A 408 4.82 16.63 21.71
C HIS A 408 3.57 17.48 21.41
N MET A 409 2.44 17.14 22.03
CA MET A 409 1.19 17.90 21.87
C MET A 409 1.32 19.35 22.30
N MET A 410 1.93 19.60 23.46
CA MET A 410 2.18 20.96 23.94
C MET A 410 3.08 21.76 22.99
N ARG A 411 4.12 21.13 22.42
CA ARG A 411 5.04 21.80 21.49
C ARG A 411 4.40 22.15 20.15
N GLU A 412 3.66 21.21 19.55
CA GLU A 412 3.14 21.37 18.18
C GLU A 412 1.77 22.06 18.12
N PHE A 413 0.93 21.88 19.15
CA PHE A 413 -0.45 22.36 19.16
C PHE A 413 -0.73 23.44 20.20
N GLY A 414 0.19 23.66 21.15
CA GLY A 414 0.04 24.60 22.24
C GLY A 414 -0.71 24.04 23.45
N THR A 415 -0.68 24.78 24.56
CA THR A 415 -1.21 24.34 25.85
C THR A 415 -2.72 24.09 25.84
N ASP A 416 -3.50 24.99 25.23
CA ASP A 416 -4.97 24.91 25.26
C ASP A 416 -5.47 23.68 24.48
N ASN A 417 -4.93 23.46 23.28
CA ASN A 417 -5.26 22.31 22.44
C ASN A 417 -4.81 20.98 23.06
N SER A 418 -3.62 20.97 23.67
CA SER A 418 -3.13 19.80 24.41
C SER A 418 -4.08 19.47 25.56
N THR A 419 -4.44 20.46 26.36
CA THR A 419 -5.38 20.31 27.48
C THR A 419 -6.72 19.75 27.00
N ARG A 420 -7.28 20.30 25.92
CA ARG A 420 -8.56 19.86 25.39
C ARG A 420 -8.56 18.40 24.91
N TYR A 421 -7.50 17.97 24.23
CA TYR A 421 -7.37 16.56 23.85
C TYR A 421 -7.34 15.63 25.07
N TRP A 422 -6.60 16.00 26.12
CA TRP A 422 -6.52 15.19 27.33
C TRP A 422 -7.85 15.14 28.10
N GLU A 423 -8.65 16.21 28.08
CA GLU A 423 -10.02 16.20 28.60
C GLU A 423 -10.91 15.20 27.85
N ILE A 424 -10.85 15.24 26.51
CA ILE A 424 -11.59 14.30 25.65
C ILE A 424 -11.12 12.86 25.90
N PHE A 425 -9.81 12.65 26.04
CA PHE A 425 -9.24 11.34 26.35
C PHE A 425 -9.74 10.79 27.67
N GLU A 426 -9.72 11.57 28.75
CA GLU A 426 -10.21 11.12 30.07
C GLU A 426 -11.72 10.88 30.06
N GLN A 427 -12.49 11.72 29.34
CA GLN A 427 -13.93 11.49 29.16
C GLN A 427 -14.19 10.15 28.43
N LEU A 428 -13.50 9.95 27.30
CA LEU A 428 -13.66 8.74 26.49
C LEU A 428 -13.23 7.49 27.27
N ARG A 429 -12.15 7.60 28.04
CA ARG A 429 -11.68 6.53 28.93
C ARG A 429 -12.71 6.19 30.00
N GLY A 430 -13.37 7.19 30.58
CA GLY A 430 -14.46 6.99 31.54
C GLY A 430 -15.69 6.32 30.91
N GLU A 431 -16.00 6.63 29.65
CA GLU A 431 -17.12 6.04 28.91
C GLU A 431 -16.86 4.59 28.46
N LEU A 432 -15.63 4.31 27.99
CA LEU A 432 -15.28 3.03 27.37
C LEU A 432 -14.63 2.03 28.33
N GLY A 433 -14.07 2.50 29.44
CA GLY A 433 -13.34 1.66 30.39
C GLY A 433 -11.92 1.27 29.96
N TYR A 434 -11.45 1.72 28.79
CA TYR A 434 -10.08 1.53 28.30
C TYR A 434 -9.52 2.81 27.67
N ALA A 435 -8.20 2.86 27.45
CA ALA A 435 -7.55 4.02 26.85
C ALA A 435 -7.67 3.98 25.31
N ASP A 436 -8.38 4.95 24.73
CA ASP A 436 -8.53 5.08 23.26
C ASP A 436 -7.95 6.42 22.76
N TYR A 437 -6.67 6.38 22.39
CA TYR A 437 -5.93 7.57 21.94
C TYR A 437 -6.42 8.09 20.57
N LEU A 438 -6.80 7.18 19.68
CA LEU A 438 -7.25 7.52 18.33
C LEU A 438 -8.71 7.99 18.35
N GLY A 439 -9.56 7.40 19.17
CA GLY A 439 -10.92 7.86 19.42
C GLY A 439 -10.93 9.27 20.01
N ALA A 440 -10.02 9.56 20.96
CA ALA A 440 -9.85 10.91 21.49
C ALA A 440 -9.45 11.91 20.39
N LEU A 441 -8.56 11.50 19.47
CA LEU A 441 -8.15 12.30 18.33
C LEU A 441 -9.31 12.55 17.35
N GLN A 442 -10.15 11.55 17.11
CA GLN A 442 -11.33 11.67 16.25
C GLN A 442 -12.36 12.65 16.84
N ARG A 443 -12.64 12.55 18.14
CA ARG A 443 -13.52 13.52 18.84
C ARG A 443 -12.94 14.93 18.81
N TYR A 444 -11.64 15.07 19.06
CA TYR A 444 -10.94 16.35 18.96
C TYR A 444 -11.08 16.98 17.56
N ARG A 445 -10.96 16.17 16.49
CA ARG A 445 -11.13 16.63 15.10
C ARG A 445 -12.53 17.19 14.83
N THR A 446 -13.57 16.60 15.40
CA THR A 446 -14.95 17.09 15.24
C THR A 446 -15.11 18.50 15.83
N GLU A 447 -14.45 18.77 16.96
CA GLU A 447 -14.43 20.10 17.58
C GLU A 447 -13.55 21.10 16.83
N HIS A 448 -12.52 20.61 16.12
CA HIS A 448 -11.52 21.43 15.41
C HIS A 448 -11.40 21.05 13.93
N PRO A 449 -12.46 21.19 13.10
CA PRO A 449 -12.54 20.62 11.76
C PRO A 449 -11.56 21.25 10.74
N ARG A 450 -10.98 22.40 11.07
CA ARG A 450 -10.03 23.13 10.23
C ARG A 450 -8.56 22.96 10.65
N ASP A 451 -8.27 22.27 11.75
CA ASP A 451 -6.88 22.08 12.19
C ASP A 451 -6.22 20.94 11.39
N THR A 452 -5.51 21.31 10.32
CA THR A 452 -4.82 20.35 9.44
C THR A 452 -3.60 19.69 10.09
N ARG A 453 -3.13 20.21 11.23
CA ARG A 453 -1.98 19.65 11.97
C ARG A 453 -2.32 18.33 12.67
N LEU A 454 -3.60 17.94 12.73
CA LEU A 454 -4.04 16.69 13.36
C LEU A 454 -3.37 15.43 12.78
N LEU A 455 -2.95 15.47 11.52
CA LEU A 455 -2.18 14.40 10.89
C LEU A 455 -0.83 14.15 11.59
N LEU A 456 -0.21 15.21 12.16
CA LEU A 456 1.04 15.11 12.89
C LEU A 456 0.86 14.33 14.20
N MET A 457 -0.28 14.50 14.88
CA MET A 457 -0.59 13.78 16.12
C MET A 457 -0.82 12.28 15.86
N SER A 458 -1.55 11.95 14.79
CA SER A 458 -1.73 10.57 14.37
C SER A 458 -0.39 9.92 13.99
N SER A 459 0.47 10.65 13.26
CA SER A 459 1.79 10.13 12.89
C SER A 459 2.67 9.90 14.11
N PHE A 460 2.68 10.81 15.10
CA PHE A 460 3.46 10.61 16.33
C PHE A 460 3.09 9.32 17.06
N LEU A 461 1.79 9.04 17.24
CA LEU A 461 1.31 7.82 17.87
C LEU A 461 1.70 6.58 17.07
N ILE A 462 1.51 6.62 15.75
CA ILE A 462 1.76 5.47 14.87
C ILE A 462 3.27 5.18 14.76
N ASP A 463 4.09 6.22 14.70
CA ASP A 463 5.54 6.18 14.44
C ASP A 463 6.41 6.24 15.70
N TYR A 464 5.78 6.20 16.87
CA TYR A 464 6.49 6.22 18.13
C TYR A 464 7.47 5.03 18.24
N PRO A 465 8.73 5.25 18.65
CA PRO A 465 9.75 4.19 18.73
C PRO A 465 9.58 3.32 19.99
N PHE A 466 8.51 2.52 20.04
CA PHE A 466 8.13 1.69 21.19
C PHE A 466 9.23 0.74 21.69
N ALA A 467 10.08 0.24 20.80
CA ALA A 467 11.23 -0.60 21.17
C ALA A 467 12.17 0.08 22.19
N ASN A 468 12.26 1.42 22.19
CA ASN A 468 13.08 2.18 23.13
C ASN A 468 12.43 2.36 24.52
N ARG A 469 11.20 1.86 24.70
CA ARG A 469 10.41 1.98 25.93
C ARG A 469 10.15 0.65 26.62
N LEU A 470 10.74 -0.45 26.16
CA LEU A 470 10.71 -1.69 26.93
C LEU A 470 11.45 -1.52 28.26
N TYR A 471 10.87 -2.06 29.34
CA TYR A 471 11.58 -2.11 30.60
C TYR A 471 12.83 -3.01 30.47
N PRO A 472 13.93 -2.66 31.19
CA PRO A 472 15.14 -3.49 31.17
C PRO A 472 14.85 -4.94 31.56
N GLY A 473 15.29 -5.87 30.72
CA GLY A 473 15.10 -7.32 30.93
C GLY A 473 13.73 -7.86 30.55
N ALA A 474 12.82 -7.05 29.98
CA ALA A 474 11.48 -7.51 29.58
C ALA A 474 11.52 -8.69 28.58
N LEU A 475 12.32 -8.58 27.51
CA LEU A 475 12.46 -9.68 26.54
C LEU A 475 13.15 -10.90 27.15
N ASP A 476 14.12 -10.70 28.05
CA ASP A 476 14.81 -11.79 28.74
C ASP A 476 13.84 -12.56 29.66
N ALA A 477 12.92 -11.85 30.32
CA ALA A 477 11.87 -12.45 31.13
C ALA A 477 10.92 -13.31 30.30
N LEU A 478 10.48 -12.82 29.13
CA LEU A 478 9.60 -13.57 28.21
C LEU A 478 10.29 -14.84 27.69
N ARG A 479 11.57 -14.75 27.30
CA ARG A 479 12.37 -15.90 26.88
C ARG A 479 12.52 -16.93 27.97
N HIS A 480 12.88 -16.48 29.17
CA HIS A 480 13.12 -17.37 30.32
C HIS A 480 11.88 -18.19 30.67
N VAL A 481 10.71 -17.56 30.78
CA VAL A 481 9.47 -18.32 31.07
C VAL A 481 8.98 -19.13 29.88
N GLY A 482 9.30 -18.70 28.66
CA GLY A 482 8.99 -19.42 27.42
C GLY A 482 9.64 -20.80 27.33
N GLU A 483 10.72 -21.05 28.07
CA GLU A 483 11.33 -22.39 28.20
C GLU A 483 10.41 -23.40 28.91
N TYR A 484 9.40 -22.93 29.66
CA TYR A 484 8.53 -23.76 30.51
C TYR A 484 7.10 -23.92 29.95
N GLY A 485 6.66 -23.05 29.05
CA GLY A 485 5.34 -23.10 28.45
C GLY A 485 5.08 -21.94 27.49
N PRO A 486 3.95 -21.94 26.76
CA PRO A 486 3.62 -20.85 25.85
C PRO A 486 3.54 -19.51 26.58
N THR A 487 4.26 -18.53 26.07
CA THR A 487 4.21 -17.14 26.49
C THR A 487 3.29 -16.36 25.55
N VAL A 488 2.31 -15.64 26.12
CA VAL A 488 1.26 -14.93 25.40
C VAL A 488 1.17 -13.51 25.94
N ILE A 489 1.09 -12.51 25.05
CA ILE A 489 0.70 -11.15 25.45
C ILE A 489 -0.81 -11.10 25.58
N LEU A 490 -1.32 -10.78 26.76
CA LEU A 490 -2.74 -10.59 27.07
C LEU A 490 -2.95 -9.17 27.59
N SER A 491 -3.39 -8.28 26.70
CA SER A 491 -3.45 -6.84 26.97
C SER A 491 -4.85 -6.27 26.77
N ASP A 492 -5.20 -5.26 27.56
CA ASP A 492 -6.34 -4.41 27.23
C ASP A 492 -5.93 -3.37 26.17
N GLY A 493 -6.83 -3.01 25.26
CA GLY A 493 -6.59 -1.93 24.31
C GLY A 493 -7.51 -1.92 23.09
N ASP A 494 -7.37 -0.88 22.28
CA ASP A 494 -8.09 -0.75 21.02
C ASP A 494 -7.52 -1.65 19.92
N VAL A 495 -8.30 -1.87 18.86
CA VAL A 495 -7.96 -2.80 17.77
C VAL A 495 -6.91 -2.26 16.78
N VAL A 496 -6.42 -1.02 16.94
CA VAL A 496 -5.50 -0.39 15.99
C VAL A 496 -4.15 -0.04 16.64
N PHE A 497 -4.16 0.72 17.72
CA PHE A 497 -2.96 1.24 18.35
C PHE A 497 -2.29 0.21 19.26
N GLN A 498 -3.05 -0.57 20.03
CA GLN A 498 -2.45 -1.59 20.89
C GLN A 498 -1.72 -2.70 20.10
N PRO A 499 -2.25 -3.28 19.01
CA PRO A 499 -1.50 -4.23 18.20
C PRO A 499 -0.21 -3.63 17.62
N ARG A 500 -0.25 -2.37 17.19
CA ARG A 500 0.93 -1.67 16.66
C ARG A 500 1.98 -1.42 17.73
N LYS A 501 1.57 -1.09 18.95
CA LYS A 501 2.47 -0.95 20.11
C LYS A 501 3.20 -2.26 20.40
N VAL A 502 2.47 -3.39 20.44
CA VAL A 502 3.05 -4.72 20.67
C VAL A 502 3.98 -5.13 19.52
N ALA A 503 3.62 -4.84 18.27
CA ALA A 503 4.46 -5.13 17.11
C ALA A 503 5.74 -4.28 17.07
N ARG A 504 5.63 -2.95 17.19
CA ARG A 504 6.77 -2.02 17.06
C ARG A 504 7.70 -2.00 18.27
N SER A 505 7.29 -2.61 19.39
CA SER A 505 8.18 -2.86 20.53
C SER A 505 9.03 -4.12 20.35
N GLY A 506 8.69 -4.99 19.39
CA GLY A 506 9.33 -6.31 19.21
C GLY A 506 8.71 -7.41 20.07
N LEU A 507 7.73 -7.09 20.93
CA LEU A 507 7.05 -8.07 21.77
C LEU A 507 6.27 -9.10 20.94
N TRP A 508 5.65 -8.67 19.84
CA TRP A 508 4.90 -9.56 18.95
C TRP A 508 5.76 -10.71 18.42
N ASP A 509 6.98 -10.38 17.97
CA ASP A 509 7.92 -11.37 17.43
C ASP A 509 8.49 -12.25 18.55
N GLU A 510 8.76 -11.67 19.73
CA GLU A 510 9.29 -12.40 20.89
C GLU A 510 8.34 -13.50 21.38
N VAL A 511 7.03 -13.28 21.29
CA VAL A 511 6.01 -14.28 21.63
C VAL A 511 5.52 -15.06 20.41
N GLU A 512 6.21 -14.98 19.27
CA GLU A 512 5.88 -15.69 18.02
C GLU A 512 4.43 -15.45 17.57
N GLY A 513 3.94 -14.22 17.72
CA GLY A 513 2.59 -13.80 17.33
C GLY A 513 1.47 -14.22 18.28
N ARG A 514 1.78 -14.82 19.43
CA ARG A 514 0.80 -15.15 20.47
C ARG A 514 0.35 -13.91 21.24
N VAL A 515 -0.57 -13.15 20.63
CA VAL A 515 -1.08 -11.89 21.18
C VAL A 515 -2.60 -11.90 21.21
N LEU A 516 -3.18 -11.63 22.39
CA LEU A 516 -4.61 -11.45 22.62
C LEU A 516 -4.85 -10.04 23.16
N ILE A 517 -5.68 -9.27 22.45
CA ILE A 517 -6.04 -7.90 22.82
C ILE A 517 -7.56 -7.82 22.98
N TYR A 518 -8.00 -7.37 24.16
CA TYR A 518 -9.42 -7.26 24.52
C TYR A 518 -9.74 -5.87 25.06
N ILE A 519 -11.04 -5.58 25.22
CA ILE A 519 -11.49 -4.37 25.92
C ILE A 519 -11.27 -4.51 27.43
N HIS A 520 -11.69 -5.66 27.98
CA HIS A 520 -11.51 -6.05 29.37
C HIS A 520 -11.11 -7.53 29.43
N LYS A 521 -9.81 -7.80 29.45
CA LYS A 521 -9.26 -9.16 29.39
C LYS A 521 -9.71 -10.04 30.56
N GLU A 522 -9.99 -9.45 31.72
CA GLU A 522 -10.49 -10.19 32.89
C GLU A 522 -11.89 -10.78 32.68
N LEU A 523 -12.63 -10.31 31.66
CA LEU A 523 -13.94 -10.83 31.27
C LEU A 523 -13.87 -11.88 30.16
N MET A 524 -12.71 -12.05 29.52
CA MET A 524 -12.54 -12.91 28.33
C MET A 524 -11.83 -14.23 28.64
N LEU A 525 -11.83 -14.65 29.90
CA LEU A 525 -11.06 -15.79 30.39
C LEU A 525 -11.42 -17.13 29.72
N ASP A 526 -12.70 -17.34 29.42
CA ASP A 526 -13.14 -18.55 28.69
C ASP A 526 -12.50 -18.61 27.30
N GLN A 527 -12.45 -17.47 26.60
CA GLN A 527 -11.81 -17.39 25.28
C GLN A 527 -10.30 -17.56 25.37
N VAL A 528 -9.65 -17.02 26.41
CA VAL A 528 -8.22 -17.25 26.66
C VAL A 528 -7.94 -18.75 26.85
N MET A 529 -8.80 -19.46 27.58
CA MET A 529 -8.70 -20.91 27.76
C MET A 529 -8.94 -21.69 26.46
N GLU A 530 -9.84 -21.23 25.60
CA GLU A 530 -10.07 -21.84 24.28
C GLU A 530 -8.88 -21.67 23.35
N CYS A 531 -8.28 -20.48 23.32
CA CYS A 531 -7.11 -20.19 22.48
C CYS A 531 -5.84 -20.89 23.01
N TYR A 532 -5.66 -20.93 24.33
CA TYR A 532 -4.49 -21.49 24.99
C TYR A 532 -4.91 -22.39 26.17
N PRO A 533 -5.37 -23.62 25.89
CA PRO A 533 -5.80 -24.54 26.93
C PRO A 533 -4.63 -24.98 27.81
N ALA A 534 -4.72 -24.76 29.12
CA ALA A 534 -3.68 -25.14 30.07
C ALA A 534 -4.24 -25.64 31.41
N ARG A 535 -3.47 -26.47 32.11
CA ARG A 535 -3.79 -26.90 33.48
C ARG A 535 -3.63 -25.76 34.47
N HIS A 536 -2.54 -25.00 34.32
CA HIS A 536 -2.21 -23.84 35.15
C HIS A 536 -1.87 -22.61 34.31
N TYR A 537 -2.14 -21.42 34.84
CA TYR A 537 -1.82 -20.14 34.22
C TYR A 537 -0.96 -19.30 35.16
N VAL A 538 -0.10 -18.46 34.59
CA VAL A 538 0.62 -17.42 35.30
C VAL A 538 0.26 -16.09 34.65
N MET A 539 -0.31 -15.15 35.39
CA MET A 539 -0.61 -13.80 34.88
C MET A 539 0.35 -12.79 35.49
N VAL A 540 1.03 -12.03 34.64
CA VAL A 540 1.92 -10.94 35.01
C VAL A 540 1.30 -9.61 34.59
N ASP A 541 0.99 -8.75 35.56
CA ASP A 541 0.25 -7.50 35.34
C ASP A 541 0.56 -6.46 36.43
N ASP A 542 0.70 -5.18 36.06
CA ASP A 542 0.94 -4.06 36.98
C ASP A 542 -0.32 -3.60 37.73
N LYS A 543 -1.49 -4.21 37.48
CA LYS A 543 -2.77 -3.87 38.14
C LYS A 543 -3.26 -5.00 39.03
N LEU A 544 -3.12 -4.81 40.34
CA LEU A 544 -3.64 -5.74 41.35
C LEU A 544 -5.16 -5.99 41.22
N ARG A 545 -5.95 -5.01 40.78
CA ARG A 545 -7.39 -5.18 40.50
C ARG A 545 -7.65 -6.28 39.46
N ILE A 546 -6.89 -6.26 38.36
CA ILE A 546 -7.02 -7.24 37.27
C ILE A 546 -6.58 -8.61 37.75
N LEU A 547 -5.41 -8.69 38.41
CA LEU A 547 -4.91 -9.94 38.99
C LEU A 547 -5.91 -10.55 39.97
N THR A 548 -6.53 -9.73 40.83
CA THR A 548 -7.55 -10.16 41.79
C THR A 548 -8.79 -10.67 41.07
N ALA A 549 -9.29 -9.97 40.05
CA ALA A 549 -10.45 -10.38 39.28
C ALA A 549 -10.21 -11.74 38.59
N MET A 550 -9.05 -11.91 37.94
CA MET A 550 -8.68 -13.17 37.30
C MET A 550 -8.48 -14.30 38.31
N LYS A 551 -7.88 -14.01 39.48
CA LYS A 551 -7.69 -15.00 40.56
C LYS A 551 -9.02 -15.45 41.15
N ASN A 552 -9.99 -14.56 41.30
CA ASN A 552 -11.33 -14.94 41.74
C ASN A 552 -12.03 -15.87 40.74
N ALA A 553 -11.78 -15.69 39.45
CA ALA A 553 -12.37 -16.52 38.39
C ALA A 553 -11.68 -17.89 38.23
N TRP A 554 -10.36 -17.94 38.24
CA TRP A 554 -9.58 -19.17 38.00
C TRP A 554 -9.08 -19.88 39.27
N GLY A 555 -9.17 -19.23 40.43
CA GLY A 555 -8.84 -19.81 41.73
C GLY A 555 -7.41 -20.36 41.78
N GLY A 556 -7.29 -21.62 42.21
CA GLY A 556 -6.00 -22.32 42.32
C GLY A 556 -5.30 -22.57 40.97
N ARG A 557 -5.97 -22.38 39.83
CA ARG A 557 -5.37 -22.56 38.50
C ARG A 557 -4.58 -21.36 37.99
N LEU A 558 -4.52 -20.28 38.75
CA LEU A 558 -3.81 -19.06 38.38
C LEU A 558 -2.78 -18.68 39.44
N THR A 559 -1.52 -18.48 39.06
CA THR A 559 -0.54 -17.74 39.85
C THR A 559 -0.49 -16.29 39.36
N THR A 560 -0.62 -15.34 40.28
CA THR A 560 -0.55 -13.91 39.99
C THR A 560 0.83 -13.35 40.33
N VAL A 561 1.44 -12.64 39.37
CA VAL A 561 2.75 -12.00 39.52
C VAL A 561 2.59 -10.50 39.30
N PHE A 562 2.94 -9.72 40.31
CA PHE A 562 2.80 -8.27 40.30
C PHE A 562 4.19 -7.60 40.23
N PRO A 563 4.59 -7.03 39.09
CA PRO A 563 5.76 -6.16 39.01
C PRO A 563 5.46 -4.78 39.59
N ARG A 564 6.34 -4.28 40.46
CA ARG A 564 6.24 -2.93 41.04
C ARG A 564 6.73 -1.85 40.07
N GLN A 565 6.14 -1.79 38.89
CA GLN A 565 6.51 -0.87 37.81
C GLN A 565 5.29 -0.13 37.24
N GLY A 566 5.51 1.09 36.77
CA GLY A 566 4.45 2.00 36.34
C GLY A 566 3.67 2.66 37.48
N HIS A 567 2.82 3.62 37.13
CA HIS A 567 2.09 4.43 38.10
C HIS A 567 1.05 3.65 38.91
N TYR A 568 0.39 2.63 38.33
CA TYR A 568 -0.60 1.81 39.05
C TYR A 568 0.05 1.02 40.18
N ALA A 569 1.21 0.43 39.92
CA ALA A 569 1.92 -0.35 40.90
C ALA A 569 2.53 0.48 42.05
N LEU A 570 2.48 1.81 41.93
CA LEU A 570 2.95 2.78 42.92
C LEU A 570 1.82 3.60 43.56
N ASP A 571 0.55 3.43 43.12
CA ASP A 571 -0.60 4.15 43.69
C ASP A 571 -1.04 3.50 45.02
N PRO A 572 -0.93 4.21 46.16
CA PRO A 572 -1.34 3.67 47.46
C PRO A 572 -2.82 3.25 47.52
N LYS A 573 -3.71 3.87 46.73
CA LYS A 573 -5.13 3.51 46.71
C LYS A 573 -5.37 2.16 46.04
N GLU A 574 -4.71 1.91 44.91
CA GLU A 574 -4.81 0.63 44.19
C GLU A 574 -4.18 -0.51 44.99
N ILE A 575 -3.07 -0.24 45.69
CA ILE A 575 -2.38 -1.25 46.51
C ILE A 575 -3.19 -1.60 47.78
N LEU A 576 -3.76 -0.60 48.46
CA LEU A 576 -4.54 -0.84 49.68
C LEU A 576 -5.95 -1.37 49.40
N GLY A 577 -6.48 -1.14 48.19
CA GLY A 577 -7.82 -1.55 47.78
C GLY A 577 -7.93 -3.01 47.32
N ASN A 578 -6.82 -3.71 47.08
CA ASN A 578 -6.81 -5.05 46.51
C ASN A 578 -5.94 -6.03 47.34
N PRO A 579 -6.27 -7.33 47.37
CA PRO A 579 -5.41 -8.35 47.95
C PRO A 579 -4.00 -8.37 47.31
N PRO A 580 -2.96 -8.79 48.05
CA PRO A 580 -1.64 -8.97 47.47
C PRO A 580 -1.63 -10.11 46.44
N ALA A 581 -0.85 -9.95 45.36
CA ALA A 581 -0.59 -11.02 44.40
C ALA A 581 0.20 -12.17 45.05
N ASP A 582 0.13 -13.36 44.45
CA ASP A 582 0.84 -14.55 44.94
C ASP A 582 2.36 -14.34 44.99
N VAL A 583 2.87 -13.56 44.02
CA VAL A 583 4.27 -13.17 43.89
C VAL A 583 4.35 -11.69 43.53
N THR A 584 5.28 -10.98 44.15
CA THR A 584 5.60 -9.59 43.82
C THR A 584 7.08 -9.51 43.44
N ILE A 585 7.38 -8.83 42.34
CA ILE A 585 8.74 -8.57 41.87
C ILE A 585 8.97 -7.06 41.78
N GLU A 586 10.20 -6.60 41.96
CA GLU A 586 10.48 -5.16 41.88
C GLU A 586 10.51 -4.70 40.43
N ARG A 587 11.03 -5.53 39.52
CA ARG A 587 11.08 -5.25 38.09
C ARG A 587 10.79 -6.51 37.28
N ILE A 588 10.22 -6.34 36.08
CA ILE A 588 9.92 -7.43 35.16
C ILE A 588 11.17 -8.22 34.77
N GLY A 589 12.33 -7.54 34.67
CA GLY A 589 13.61 -8.19 34.43
C GLY A 589 14.04 -9.14 35.55
N ASP A 590 13.52 -9.01 36.77
CA ASP A 590 13.81 -9.95 37.86
C ASP A 590 13.22 -11.32 37.58
N LEU A 591 12.16 -11.38 36.76
CA LEU A 591 11.54 -12.64 36.33
C LEU A 591 12.51 -13.50 35.50
N ALA A 592 13.45 -12.89 34.77
CA ALA A 592 14.48 -13.60 34.00
C ALA A 592 15.47 -14.39 34.88
N GLN A 593 15.51 -14.11 36.18
CA GLN A 593 16.36 -14.80 37.15
C GLN A 593 15.54 -15.56 38.20
N PHE A 594 14.22 -15.54 38.07
CA PHE A 594 13.30 -16.13 39.04
C PHE A 594 13.18 -17.65 38.82
N ASP A 595 13.07 -18.40 39.91
CA ASP A 595 12.83 -19.84 39.82
C ASP A 595 11.36 -20.08 39.41
N VAL A 596 11.16 -20.38 38.12
CA VAL A 596 9.83 -20.62 37.56
C VAL A 596 9.14 -21.82 38.22
N LYS A 597 9.89 -22.81 38.73
CA LYS A 597 9.29 -23.93 39.46
C LYS A 597 8.67 -23.49 40.79
N ALA A 598 9.21 -22.44 41.40
CA ALA A 598 8.63 -21.84 42.61
C ALA A 598 7.35 -21.04 42.32
N LEU A 599 7.16 -20.54 41.08
CA LEU A 599 5.89 -19.92 40.65
C LEU A 599 4.75 -20.93 40.46
N LEU A 600 5.11 -22.19 40.18
CA LEU A 600 4.18 -23.28 39.87
C LEU A 600 3.95 -24.23 41.05
N ALA A 601 4.71 -24.10 42.13
CA ALA A 601 4.49 -24.88 43.34
C ALA A 601 3.19 -24.44 44.01
N GLU A 602 2.28 -25.40 44.28
CA GLU A 602 1.08 -25.16 45.07
C GLU A 602 1.48 -24.59 46.44
N LYS A 603 1.14 -23.32 46.70
CA LYS A 603 1.20 -22.77 48.05
C LYS A 603 0.00 -23.35 48.83
N PRO A 604 0.23 -23.87 50.05
CA PRO A 604 -0.75 -24.61 50.83
C PRO A 604 -1.99 -23.79 51.21
#